data_AF-A0A931Z2P5-F1
#
_entry.id   AF-A0A931Z2P5-F1
#
_cell.length_a   1.000
_cell.length_b   1.000
_cell.length_c   1.000
_cell.angle_alpha   90.00
_cell.angle_beta   90.00
_cell.angle_gamma   90.00
#
_symmetry.space_group_name_H-M   'P 1'
#
loop_
_entity.id
_entity.type
_entity.pdbx_description
1 polymer ?
#
loop_
_entity_poly.entity_id
_entity_poly.type
_entity_poly.pdbx_seq_one_letter_code
_entity_poly.pdbx_strand_id
1 'polypeptide(L)'
;MADLTARADREGVRCLVLTHRYLRPGCYGLLLAERGDARINVVPFTIYEPGDLAAALPGLRHAAGGERVRFFILYEGSLYPAPAWLEAAGSPAHRVCTVPRGGAESFTLYEIAP
;
A
#
# COMPACT_ATOMS: atom_id res chain seq x y z
N MET A 1 -8.19 0.02 7.49
CA MET A 1 -8.16 1.48 7.73
C MET A 1 -7.75 1.82 9.15
N ALA A 2 -8.39 1.25 10.19
CA ALA A 2 -7.98 1.45 11.59
C ALA A 2 -6.48 1.16 11.84
N ASP A 3 -5.92 0.22 11.07
CA ASP A 3 -4.50 -0.16 11.19
C ASP A 3 -3.52 0.90 10.66
N LEU A 4 -3.87 1.67 9.61
CA LEU A 4 -2.97 2.71 9.07
C LEU A 4 -2.91 3.94 9.99
N THR A 5 -4.07 4.40 10.47
CA THR A 5 -4.13 5.51 11.43
C THR A 5 -3.43 5.13 12.75
N ALA A 6 -3.73 3.95 13.29
CA ALA A 6 -3.07 3.46 14.51
C ALA A 6 -1.55 3.29 14.33
N ARG A 7 -1.10 2.90 13.12
CA ARG A 7 0.32 2.84 12.78
C ARG A 7 0.97 4.22 12.75
N ALA A 8 0.32 5.18 12.08
CA ALA A 8 0.77 6.57 12.02
C ALA A 8 0.90 7.18 13.42
N ASP A 9 -0.10 6.95 14.29
CA ASP A 9 -0.11 7.40 15.68
C ASP A 9 1.03 6.78 16.49
N ARG A 10 1.18 5.45 16.43
CA ARG A 10 2.14 4.70 17.26
C ARG A 10 3.59 5.00 16.90
N GLU A 11 3.90 5.13 15.60
CA GLU A 11 5.28 5.27 15.13
C GLU A 11 5.67 6.71 14.79
N GLY A 12 4.70 7.64 14.77
CA GLY A 12 4.92 9.01 14.35
C GLY A 12 5.36 9.09 12.89
N VAL A 13 4.68 8.34 12.02
CA VAL A 13 5.01 8.18 10.60
C VAL A 13 3.86 8.58 9.70
N ARG A 14 4.16 8.92 8.45
CA ARG A 14 3.17 8.96 7.38
C ARG A 14 3.05 7.61 6.71
N CYS A 15 1.85 7.28 6.28
CA CYS A 15 1.56 6.07 5.52
C CYS A 15 1.32 6.46 4.06
N LEU A 16 2.18 5.98 3.16
CA LEU A 16 2.00 6.14 1.71
C LEU A 16 1.52 4.81 1.13
N VAL A 17 0.30 4.77 0.61
CA VAL A 17 -0.31 3.57 0.05
C VAL A 17 -0.32 3.65 -1.47
N LEU A 18 0.41 2.76 -2.11
CA LEU A 18 0.40 2.56 -3.55
C LEU A 18 -0.73 1.61 -3.90
N THR A 19 -1.60 2.00 -4.80
CA THR A 19 -2.75 1.19 -5.21
C THR A 19 -2.78 1.00 -6.72
N HIS A 20 -3.21 -0.18 -7.15
CA HIS A 20 -3.57 -0.41 -8.56
C HIS A 20 -4.66 0.59 -8.95
N ARG A 21 -4.60 1.15 -10.16
CA ARG A 21 -5.48 2.24 -10.65
C ARG A 21 -6.89 2.17 -10.07
N TYR A 22 -7.43 3.32 -9.64
CA TYR A 22 -8.68 3.60 -8.89
C TYR A 22 -10.02 2.98 -9.37
N LEU A 23 -10.02 1.86 -10.07
CA LEU A 23 -11.16 1.36 -10.83
C LEU A 23 -12.12 0.49 -10.00
N ARG A 24 -12.02 0.49 -8.65
CA ARG A 24 -12.85 -0.37 -7.80
C ARG A 24 -13.37 0.35 -6.53
N PRO A 25 -14.54 -0.07 -6.00
CA PRO A 25 -15.16 0.51 -4.80
C PRO A 25 -14.27 0.53 -3.54
N GLY A 26 -13.22 -0.30 -3.48
CA GLY A 26 -12.39 -0.41 -2.27
C GLY A 26 -11.37 0.70 -2.11
N CYS A 27 -10.86 1.21 -3.23
CA CYS A 27 -10.06 2.43 -3.27
C CYS A 27 -10.80 3.66 -2.73
N TYR A 28 -12.13 3.72 -2.81
CA TYR A 28 -12.89 4.86 -2.27
C TYR A 28 -12.79 4.95 -0.74
N GLY A 29 -12.78 3.82 -0.02
CA GLY A 29 -12.58 3.84 1.44
C GLY A 29 -11.23 4.42 1.81
N LEU A 30 -10.18 4.05 1.07
CA LEU A 30 -8.83 4.59 1.25
C LEU A 30 -8.72 6.07 0.89
N LEU A 31 -9.34 6.50 -0.20
CA LEU A 31 -9.41 7.92 -0.58
C LEU A 31 -10.14 8.75 0.48
N LEU A 32 -11.21 8.21 1.07
CA LEU A 32 -11.90 8.86 2.18
C LEU A 32 -11.04 8.91 3.45
N ALA A 33 -10.25 7.87 3.73
CA ALA A 33 -9.30 7.85 4.85
C ALA A 33 -8.18 8.89 4.67
N GLU A 34 -7.63 9.02 3.46
CA GLU A 34 -6.69 10.09 3.09
C GLU A 34 -7.27 11.49 3.31
N ARG A 35 -8.56 11.71 2.95
CA ARG A 35 -9.22 13.00 3.24
C ARG A 35 -9.43 13.24 4.73
N GLY A 36 -9.54 12.19 5.54
CA GLY A 36 -9.77 12.26 6.99
C GLY A 36 -8.50 12.38 7.82
N ASP A 37 -7.34 11.99 7.30
CA ASP A 37 -6.04 12.02 7.98
C ASP A 37 -4.92 12.34 6.98
N ALA A 38 -4.36 13.56 7.08
CA ALA A 38 -3.29 14.04 6.20
C ALA A 38 -2.00 13.19 6.25
N ARG A 39 -1.85 12.32 7.27
CA ARG A 39 -0.71 11.41 7.37
C ARG A 39 -0.85 10.20 6.44
N ILE A 40 -2.06 9.94 5.94
CA ILE A 40 -2.34 8.88 4.98
C ILE A 40 -2.38 9.51 3.59
N ASN A 41 -1.56 9.02 2.67
CA ASN A 41 -1.53 9.48 1.28
C ASN A 41 -1.73 8.26 0.37
N VAL A 42 -2.59 8.36 -0.65
CA VAL A 42 -2.92 7.24 -1.54
C VAL A 42 -2.55 7.60 -2.97
N VAL A 43 -1.59 6.86 -3.53
CA VAL A 43 -1.02 7.15 -4.85
C VAL A 43 -1.39 6.02 -5.83
N PRO A 44 -1.92 6.35 -7.02
CA PRO A 44 -2.21 5.36 -8.04
C PRO A 44 -0.89 4.97 -8.72
N PHE A 45 -0.25 3.93 -8.22
CA PHE A 45 1.03 3.44 -8.71
C PHE A 45 1.07 1.92 -8.56
N THR A 46 1.21 1.22 -9.69
CA THR A 46 1.26 -0.25 -9.69
C THR A 46 2.70 -0.72 -9.75
N ILE A 47 3.06 -1.65 -8.86
CA ILE A 47 4.35 -2.36 -8.84
C ILE A 47 4.11 -3.79 -9.30
N TYR A 48 4.49 -4.15 -10.54
CA TYR A 48 4.30 -5.51 -11.04
C TYR A 48 5.47 -6.41 -10.67
N GLU A 49 6.69 -5.88 -10.67
CA GLU A 49 7.92 -6.62 -10.40
C GLU A 49 8.81 -5.93 -9.36
N PRO A 50 9.76 -6.65 -8.73
CA PRO A 50 10.70 -6.05 -7.80
C PRO A 50 11.53 -4.91 -8.41
N GLY A 51 11.78 -4.95 -9.72
CA GLY A 51 12.47 -3.89 -10.46
C GLY A 51 11.71 -2.55 -10.45
N ASP A 52 10.38 -2.59 -10.59
CA ASP A 52 9.53 -1.40 -10.52
C ASP A 52 9.63 -0.74 -9.14
N LEU A 53 9.63 -1.56 -8.08
CA LEU A 53 9.76 -1.08 -6.72
C LEU A 53 11.11 -0.40 -6.50
N ALA A 54 12.19 -1.05 -6.94
CA ALA A 54 13.54 -0.50 -6.85
C ALA A 54 13.67 0.83 -7.60
N ALA A 55 13.05 0.95 -8.77
CA ALA A 55 13.05 2.19 -9.57
C ALA A 55 12.20 3.30 -8.93
N ALA A 56 11.09 2.95 -8.27
CA ALA A 56 10.19 3.93 -7.66
C ALA A 56 10.68 4.46 -6.30
N LEU A 57 11.36 3.61 -5.51
CA LEU A 57 11.80 3.93 -4.15
C LEU A 57 12.53 5.27 -4.01
N PRO A 58 13.49 5.65 -4.87
CA PRO A 58 14.14 6.97 -4.80
C PRO A 58 13.16 8.13 -4.94
N GLY A 59 12.23 8.05 -5.89
CA GLY A 59 11.21 9.08 -6.11
C GLY A 59 10.22 9.16 -4.95
N LEU A 60 9.80 8.01 -4.41
CA LEU A 60 8.93 7.93 -3.24
C LEU A 60 9.59 8.52 -1.98
N ARG A 61 10.89 8.26 -1.79
CA ARG A 61 11.71 8.85 -0.71
C ARG A 61 11.90 10.35 -0.89
N HIS A 62 12.06 10.83 -2.12
CA HIS A 62 12.14 12.26 -2.41
C HIS A 62 10.82 12.98 -2.10
N ALA A 63 9.69 12.41 -2.54
CA ALA A 63 8.35 12.94 -2.26
C ALA A 63 8.03 12.98 -0.76
N ALA A 64 8.65 12.09 0.03
CA ALA A 64 8.54 12.09 1.48
C ALA A 64 9.24 13.28 2.17
N GLY A 65 10.10 14.05 1.48
CA GLY A 65 10.66 15.30 2.01
C GLY A 65 11.48 15.15 3.30
N GLY A 66 12.03 13.96 3.59
CA GLY A 66 12.76 13.68 4.83
C GLY A 66 11.88 13.26 6.01
N GLU A 67 10.56 13.18 5.82
CA GLU A 67 9.64 12.67 6.82
C GLU A 67 9.76 11.14 6.97
N ARG A 68 9.43 10.62 8.16
CA ARG A 68 9.40 9.17 8.38
C ARG A 68 8.17 8.59 7.69
N VAL A 69 8.37 7.93 6.55
CA VAL A 69 7.30 7.33 5.75
C VAL A 69 7.36 5.80 5.80
N ARG A 70 6.19 5.19 5.93
CA ARG A 70 5.96 3.76 5.69
C ARG A 70 5.27 3.59 4.35
N PHE A 71 5.82 2.71 3.52
CA PHE A 71 5.31 2.42 2.18
C PHE A 71 4.46 1.17 2.23
N PHE A 72 3.29 1.25 1.60
CA PHE A 72 2.37 0.13 1.48
C PHE A 72 1.97 -0.09 0.03
N ILE A 73 1.69 -1.34 -0.32
CA ILE A 73 1.10 -1.71 -1.61
C ILE A 73 -0.23 -2.40 -1.34
N LEU A 74 -1.28 -1.94 -2.00
CA LEU A 74 -2.61 -2.53 -1.92
C LEU A 74 -2.96 -3.27 -3.22
N TYR A 75 -3.31 -4.54 -3.08
CA TYR A 75 -3.81 -5.39 -4.15
C TYR A 75 -5.28 -5.77 -3.96
N GLU A 76 -6.07 -5.64 -5.03
CA GLU A 76 -7.47 -6.06 -5.11
C GLU A 76 -7.59 -7.33 -5.98
N GLY A 77 -7.77 -8.48 -5.33
CA GLY A 77 -7.54 -9.81 -5.89
C GLY A 77 -8.53 -10.32 -6.95
N SER A 78 -9.25 -9.46 -7.69
CA SER A 78 -10.23 -9.93 -8.69
C SER A 78 -9.74 -9.92 -10.13
N LEU A 79 -9.11 -8.82 -10.59
CA LEU A 79 -8.62 -8.72 -11.98
C LEU A 79 -7.11 -8.91 -12.11
N TYR A 80 -6.37 -8.53 -11.06
CA TYR A 80 -4.92 -8.61 -11.01
C TYR A 80 -4.53 -9.16 -9.64
N PRO A 81 -4.28 -10.47 -9.51
CA PRO A 81 -3.81 -11.02 -8.24
C PRO A 81 -2.49 -10.37 -7.84
N ALA A 82 -2.23 -10.32 -6.54
CA ALA A 82 -0.94 -9.89 -6.02
C ALA A 82 0.19 -10.71 -6.69
N PRO A 83 1.22 -10.06 -7.25
CA PRO A 83 2.37 -10.75 -7.81
C PRO A 83 2.98 -11.72 -6.80
N ALA A 84 3.33 -12.93 -7.26
CA ALA A 84 3.86 -13.99 -6.38
C ALA A 84 5.15 -13.56 -5.63
N TRP A 85 5.91 -12.63 -6.17
CA TRP A 85 7.13 -12.13 -5.52
C TRP A 85 6.85 -11.40 -4.20
N LEU A 86 5.64 -10.88 -3.97
CA LEU A 86 5.28 -10.23 -2.70
C LEU A 86 5.25 -11.21 -1.52
N GLU A 87 5.05 -12.49 -1.79
CA GLU A 87 4.99 -13.57 -0.79
C GLU A 87 6.21 -14.51 -0.90
N ALA A 88 7.11 -14.26 -1.86
CA ALA A 88 8.30 -15.08 -2.06
C ALA A 88 9.29 -14.91 -0.91
N ALA A 89 10.05 -15.97 -0.61
CA ALA A 89 11.14 -15.89 0.35
C ALA A 89 12.17 -14.83 -0.08
N GLY A 90 12.54 -13.93 0.83
CA GLY A 90 13.44 -12.81 0.55
C GLY A 90 12.77 -11.58 -0.08
N SER A 91 11.43 -11.58 -0.20
CA SER A 91 10.70 -10.38 -0.60
C SER A 91 10.91 -9.22 0.37
N PRO A 92 11.07 -7.97 -0.10
CA PRO A 92 11.05 -6.80 0.76
C PRO A 92 9.63 -6.47 1.25
N ALA A 93 8.60 -7.16 0.73
CA ALA A 93 7.22 -6.97 1.12
C ALA A 93 6.82 -7.88 2.28
N HIS A 94 6.08 -7.34 3.24
CA HIS A 94 5.48 -8.07 4.34
C HIS A 94 3.98 -7.88 4.31
N ARG A 95 3.20 -8.98 4.26
CA ARG A 95 1.75 -8.90 4.30
C ARG A 95 1.28 -8.41 5.67
N VAL A 96 0.57 -7.29 5.68
CA VAL A 96 -0.01 -6.69 6.89
C VAL A 96 -1.36 -7.33 7.20
N CYS A 97 -2.27 -7.32 6.22
CA CYS A 97 -3.60 -7.90 6.39
C CYS A 97 -4.24 -8.24 5.04
N THR A 98 -5.22 -9.15 5.09
CA THR A 98 -6.12 -9.46 3.97
C THR A 98 -7.56 -9.32 4.44
N VAL A 99 -8.37 -8.55 3.71
CA VAL A 99 -9.79 -8.34 3.98
C VAL A 99 -10.61 -8.99 2.86
N PRO A 100 -11.38 -10.05 3.15
CA PRO A 100 -12.27 -10.66 2.16
C PRO A 100 -13.45 -9.73 1.85
N ARG A 101 -13.89 -9.67 0.59
CA ARG A 101 -15.03 -8.84 0.14
C ARG A 101 -16.18 -9.61 -0.50
N GLY A 102 -16.25 -10.91 -0.20
CA GLY A 102 -17.26 -11.82 -0.71
C GLY A 102 -16.86 -12.42 -2.06
N GLY A 103 -17.35 -13.63 -2.34
CA GLY A 103 -16.88 -14.41 -3.49
C GLY A 103 -15.38 -14.68 -3.40
N ALA A 104 -14.67 -14.53 -4.52
CA ALA A 104 -13.21 -14.67 -4.62
C ALA A 104 -12.45 -13.34 -4.46
N GLU A 105 -13.12 -12.23 -4.13
CA GLU A 105 -12.48 -10.92 -4.04
C GLU A 105 -11.87 -10.68 -2.65
N SER A 106 -10.65 -10.15 -2.61
CA SER A 106 -9.96 -9.76 -1.38
C SER A 106 -9.13 -8.50 -1.58
N PHE A 107 -8.86 -7.80 -0.48
CA PHE A 107 -7.92 -6.68 -0.40
C PHE A 107 -6.74 -7.13 0.42
N THR A 108 -5.54 -7.14 -0.15
CA THR A 108 -4.34 -7.45 0.60
C THR A 108 -3.44 -6.22 0.66
N LEU A 109 -3.04 -5.85 1.88
CA LEU A 109 -2.11 -4.77 2.15
C LEU A 109 -0.74 -5.36 2.47
N TYR A 110 0.28 -4.90 1.75
CA TYR A 110 1.67 -5.22 1.99
C TYR A 110 2.40 -3.98 2.48
N GLU A 111 3.26 -4.12 3.47
CA GLU A 111 4.23 -3.09 3.89
C GLU A 111 5.57 -3.39 3.22
N ILE A 112 6.24 -2.37 2.71
CA ILE A 112 7.57 -2.51 2.11
C ILE A 112 8.62 -2.11 3.14
N ALA A 113 9.50 -3.05 3.48
CA ALA A 113 10.72 -2.76 4.19
C ALA A 113 11.67 -1.99 3.24
N PRO A 114 12.12 -0.77 3.60
CA PRO A 114 13.01 0.04 2.79
C PRO A 114 14.43 -0.54 2.66
#